data_AF-A0A8S8YZZ4-F1
#
_entry.id   AF-A0A8S8YZZ4-F1
#
_cell.length_a   1.000
_cell.length_b   1.000
_cell.length_c   1.000
_cell.angle_alpha   90.00
_cell.angle_beta   90.00
_cell.angle_gamma   90.00
#
_symmetry.space_group_name_H-M   'P 1'
#
loop_
_entity.id
_entity.type
_entity.pdbx_description
1 polymer ?
#
loop_
_entity_poly.entity_id
_entity_poly.type
_entity_poly.pdbx_seq_one_letter_code
_entity_poly.pdbx_strand_id
1 'polypeptide(L)'
;MVLLNSSAYDADLIDGIEAWMDLDQSDDSDGDGDPANDRDRPLTGPLVVRWDLNALQDTDLDGDSRNDWLWGNQTWSQPGEIRILMQVCDGVGVCSSEEYVITVLAEQEDDKPKSLSDLTWEDLVPNRESAGLFALIAAVLLLGWLIMREKDEDEVDAEEMLETYDVTEVEVEGGLPGMDQHNPPPQPKYLTVQERRNKESGYVRPIRTRRR
;
A
#
# COMPACT_ATOMS: atom_id res chain seq x y z
N MET A 1 -1.58 16.43 -0.50
CA MET A 1 -2.28 17.72 -0.53
C MET A 1 -1.47 18.70 0.29
N VAL A 2 -0.98 19.77 -0.33
CA VAL A 2 -0.22 20.83 0.37
C VAL A 2 -1.14 22.02 0.58
N LEU A 3 -1.28 22.46 1.84
CA LEU A 3 -1.99 23.67 2.19
C LEU A 3 -0.98 24.81 2.29
N LEU A 4 -1.12 25.84 1.46
CA LEU A 4 -0.33 27.06 1.54
C LEU A 4 -1.12 28.07 2.38
N ASN A 5 -0.51 28.55 3.47
CA ASN A 5 -1.05 29.60 4.30
C ASN A 5 -0.04 30.76 4.34
N SER A 6 -0.52 31.99 4.25
CA SER A 6 0.30 33.20 4.32
C SER A 6 -0.30 34.19 5.30
N SER A 7 0.57 34.93 5.96
CA SER A 7 0.23 36.11 6.73
C SER A 7 1.24 37.21 6.39
N ALA A 8 0.74 38.34 5.91
CA ALA A 8 1.55 39.53 5.65
C ALA A 8 1.03 40.69 6.50
N TYR A 9 1.94 41.55 6.94
CA TYR A 9 1.66 42.67 7.81
C TYR A 9 2.38 43.91 7.26
N ASP A 10 1.66 45.03 7.26
CA ASP A 10 2.21 46.35 6.94
C ASP A 10 2.15 47.18 8.22
N ALA A 11 3.31 47.72 8.63
CA ALA A 11 3.41 48.52 9.84
C ALA A 11 2.62 49.83 9.70
N ASP A 12 2.63 50.45 8.52
CA ASP A 12 1.95 51.72 8.30
C ASP A 12 0.43 51.55 8.42
N LEU A 13 -0.09 50.42 7.91
CA LEU A 13 -1.50 50.07 8.02
C LEU A 13 -1.92 49.70 9.45
N ILE A 14 -1.02 49.08 10.23
CA ILE A 14 -1.26 48.74 11.64
C ILE A 14 -1.28 50.00 12.51
N ASP A 15 -0.38 50.94 12.23
CA ASP A 15 -0.25 52.20 12.96
C ASP A 15 -1.33 53.22 12.55
N GLY A 16 -2.16 52.89 11.54
CA GLY A 16 -3.25 53.73 11.06
C GLY A 16 -2.76 54.97 10.30
N ILE A 17 -1.57 54.89 9.70
CA ILE A 17 -1.01 55.94 8.87
C ILE A 17 -1.80 55.95 7.56
N GLU A 18 -2.38 57.08 7.20
CA GLU A 18 -3.07 57.26 5.93
C GLU A 18 -2.32 58.27 5.07
N ALA A 19 -1.92 57.84 3.87
CA ALA A 19 -1.25 58.67 2.89
C ALA A 19 -2.05 58.74 1.59
N TRP A 20 -1.99 59.91 0.95
CA TRP A 20 -2.71 60.24 -0.27
C TRP A 20 -1.77 60.97 -1.22
N MET A 21 -2.01 60.84 -2.51
CA MET A 21 -1.31 61.54 -3.56
C MET A 21 -2.32 62.41 -4.29
N ASP A 22 -2.02 63.70 -4.31
CA ASP A 22 -2.57 64.68 -5.25
C ASP A 22 -2.04 64.34 -6.66
N LEU A 23 -2.95 64.18 -7.62
CA LEU A 23 -2.60 63.85 -9.00
C LEU A 23 -2.27 65.10 -9.82
N ASP A 24 -2.80 66.26 -9.45
CA ASP A 24 -2.54 67.51 -10.14
C ASP A 24 -2.71 68.76 -9.25
N GLN A 25 -1.75 69.68 -9.36
CA GLN A 25 -1.67 70.86 -8.49
C GLN A 25 -2.62 72.02 -8.90
N SER A 26 -3.55 71.79 -9.83
CA SER A 26 -4.25 72.88 -10.53
C SER A 26 -5.77 72.76 -10.53
N ASP A 27 -6.28 71.55 -10.40
CA ASP A 27 -7.68 71.26 -10.16
C ASP A 27 -7.92 71.22 -8.65
N ASP A 28 -9.12 71.62 -8.23
CA ASP A 28 -9.56 71.57 -6.82
C ASP A 28 -10.65 70.50 -6.75
N SER A 29 -10.22 69.25 -6.66
CA SER A 29 -11.09 68.08 -6.81
C SER A 29 -12.07 67.93 -5.64
N ASP A 30 -11.67 68.31 -4.43
CA ASP A 30 -12.52 68.25 -3.24
C ASP A 30 -13.29 69.55 -2.94
N GLY A 31 -12.90 70.66 -3.58
CA GLY A 31 -13.59 71.94 -3.54
C GLY A 31 -13.32 72.73 -2.26
N ASP A 32 -12.20 72.47 -1.57
CA ASP A 32 -11.81 73.15 -0.34
C ASP A 32 -11.13 74.52 -0.57
N GLY A 33 -10.81 74.84 -1.84
CA GLY A 33 -10.21 76.11 -2.26
C GLY A 33 -8.69 76.12 -2.28
N ASP A 34 -8.02 74.99 -2.00
CA ASP A 34 -6.58 74.81 -2.17
C ASP A 34 -6.28 73.62 -3.13
N PRO A 35 -6.07 73.88 -4.44
CA PRO A 35 -5.87 72.86 -5.48
C PRO A 35 -4.53 72.10 -5.37
N ALA A 36 -3.77 72.29 -4.29
CA ALA A 36 -2.48 71.62 -4.08
C ALA A 36 -2.51 70.61 -2.93
N ASN A 37 -3.69 70.34 -2.35
CA ASN A 37 -3.84 69.42 -1.21
C ASN A 37 -4.85 68.31 -1.45
N ASP A 38 -5.29 68.13 -2.69
CA ASP A 38 -6.31 67.14 -3.02
C ASP A 38 -5.87 65.72 -2.68
N ARG A 39 -6.82 64.93 -2.17
CA ARG A 39 -6.62 63.53 -1.79
C ARG A 39 -7.13 62.59 -2.88
N ASP A 40 -6.65 62.77 -4.10
CA ASP A 40 -7.18 62.06 -5.27
C ASP A 40 -6.94 60.55 -5.22
N ARG A 41 -5.72 60.14 -4.84
CA ARG A 41 -5.32 58.73 -4.86
C ARG A 41 -4.83 58.28 -3.48
N PRO A 42 -5.45 57.26 -2.85
CA PRO A 42 -4.89 56.65 -1.66
C PRO A 42 -3.57 55.94 -1.99
N LEU A 43 -2.56 56.17 -1.17
CA LEU A 43 -1.28 55.44 -1.21
C LEU A 43 -1.29 54.28 -0.22
N THR A 44 -2.00 54.42 0.90
CA THR A 44 -2.27 53.32 1.81
C THR A 44 -3.46 52.49 1.32
N GLY A 45 -3.26 51.18 1.21
CA GLY A 45 -4.27 50.24 0.76
C GLY A 45 -4.05 48.84 1.33
N PRO A 46 -5.03 47.93 1.14
CA PRO A 46 -4.89 46.55 1.60
C PRO A 46 -3.76 45.83 0.86
N LEU A 47 -3.00 45.01 1.58
CA LEU A 47 -1.97 44.16 0.99
C LEU A 47 -2.60 43.10 0.09
N VAL A 48 -2.02 42.92 -1.10
CA VAL A 48 -2.41 41.87 -2.05
C VAL A 48 -1.37 40.77 -2.03
N VAL A 49 -1.77 39.57 -1.64
CA VAL A 49 -0.91 38.38 -1.65
C VAL A 49 -1.20 37.55 -2.90
N ARG A 50 -0.14 37.21 -3.63
CA ARG A 50 -0.17 36.36 -4.82
C ARG A 50 0.80 35.20 -4.65
N TRP A 51 0.40 34.06 -5.17
CA TRP A 51 1.21 32.85 -5.17
C TRP A 51 1.44 32.39 -6.60
N ASP A 52 2.67 32.02 -6.88
CA ASP A 52 3.07 31.24 -8.05
C ASP A 52 3.58 29.89 -7.53
N LEU A 53 2.94 28.83 -8.01
CA LEU A 53 3.10 27.48 -7.49
C LEU A 53 4.26 26.73 -8.14
N ASN A 54 4.80 27.25 -9.25
CA ASN A 54 5.97 26.71 -9.91
C ASN A 54 6.69 27.77 -10.76
N ALA A 55 7.57 28.54 -10.14
CA ALA A 55 8.36 29.62 -10.75
C ALA A 55 9.33 29.15 -11.87
N LEU A 56 9.40 27.84 -12.14
CA LEU A 56 10.18 27.24 -13.22
C LEU A 56 9.37 26.99 -14.49
N GLN A 57 8.04 27.09 -14.42
CA GLN A 57 7.14 26.73 -15.50
C GLN A 57 6.24 27.89 -15.85
N ASP A 58 6.52 28.49 -17.01
CA ASP A 58 5.66 29.47 -17.65
C ASP A 58 4.35 28.82 -18.10
N THR A 59 3.27 29.10 -17.37
CA THR A 59 1.96 28.47 -17.56
C THR A 59 1.12 29.22 -18.57
N ASP A 60 1.16 30.54 -18.58
CA ASP A 60 0.41 31.38 -19.52
C ASP A 60 1.17 31.69 -20.83
N LEU A 61 2.44 31.27 -20.91
CA LEU A 61 3.32 31.34 -22.07
C LEU A 61 3.67 32.77 -22.49
N ASP A 62 3.70 33.70 -21.53
CA ASP A 62 4.06 35.10 -21.77
C ASP A 62 5.58 35.37 -21.77
N GLY A 63 6.38 34.35 -21.43
CA GLY A 63 7.84 34.40 -21.38
C GLY A 63 8.42 34.74 -20.01
N ASP A 64 7.60 34.96 -18.99
CA ASP A 64 8.01 35.17 -17.60
C ASP A 64 7.40 34.11 -16.67
N SER A 65 8.16 33.05 -16.40
CA SER A 65 7.72 31.95 -15.53
C SER A 65 7.54 32.31 -14.06
N ARG A 66 7.70 33.58 -13.65
CA ARG A 66 7.57 34.05 -12.26
C ARG A 66 6.33 34.89 -12.00
N ASN A 67 5.43 35.02 -12.99
CA ASN A 67 4.24 35.85 -12.89
C ASN A 67 2.93 35.04 -13.03
N ASP A 68 3.04 33.70 -12.98
CA ASP A 68 1.92 32.77 -13.10
C ASP A 68 1.13 32.71 -11.78
N TRP A 69 0.34 33.76 -11.52
CA TRP A 69 -0.44 33.91 -10.30
C TRP A 69 -1.57 32.86 -10.23
N LEU A 70 -1.28 31.72 -9.60
CA LEU A 70 -2.18 30.59 -9.47
C LEU A 70 -2.60 30.40 -8.01
N TRP A 71 -3.90 30.32 -7.77
CA TRP A 71 -4.47 30.03 -6.46
C TRP A 71 -5.20 28.69 -6.45
N GLY A 72 -4.79 27.75 -5.60
CA GLY A 72 -5.50 26.49 -5.44
C GLY A 72 -4.70 25.37 -4.80
N ASN A 73 -5.39 24.26 -4.54
CA ASN A 73 -4.75 23.03 -4.07
C ASN A 73 -3.90 22.44 -5.18
N GLN A 74 -2.61 22.23 -4.91
CA GLN A 74 -1.71 21.58 -5.85
C GLN A 74 -1.30 20.18 -5.40
N THR A 75 -1.11 19.33 -6.40
CA THR A 75 -0.57 17.98 -6.26
C THR A 75 0.52 17.79 -7.30
N TRP A 76 1.73 17.52 -6.85
CA TRP A 76 2.86 17.23 -7.71
C TRP A 76 3.09 15.73 -7.76
N SER A 77 2.96 15.14 -8.96
CA SER A 77 3.15 13.71 -9.19
C SER A 77 4.56 13.37 -9.68
N GLN A 78 5.26 14.35 -10.27
CA GLN A 78 6.59 14.13 -10.80
C GLN A 78 7.65 14.43 -9.73
N PRO A 79 8.62 13.52 -9.55
CA PRO A 79 9.74 13.78 -8.66
C PRO A 79 10.61 14.89 -9.24
N GLY A 80 11.05 15.81 -8.38
CA GLY A 80 11.82 16.97 -8.81
C GLY A 80 11.85 18.09 -7.80
N GLU A 81 12.58 19.15 -8.15
CA GLU A 81 12.59 20.41 -7.41
C GLU A 81 11.51 21.34 -7.96
N ILE A 82 10.75 21.93 -7.05
CA ILE A 82 9.68 22.88 -7.35
C ILE A 82 9.96 24.15 -6.58
N ARG A 83 9.76 25.29 -7.22
CA ARG A 83 9.99 26.60 -6.64
C ARG A 83 8.67 27.33 -6.54
N ILE A 84 8.23 27.59 -5.32
CA ILE A 84 7.03 28.38 -5.06
C ILE A 84 7.48 29.81 -4.81
N LEU A 85 6.88 30.76 -5.51
CA LEU A 85 7.12 32.19 -5.31
C LEU A 85 5.88 32.82 -4.67
N MET A 86 6.08 33.54 -3.58
CA MET A 86 5.06 34.37 -2.96
C MET A 86 5.40 35.82 -3.23
N GLN A 87 4.45 36.60 -3.72
CA GLN A 87 4.57 38.05 -3.88
C GLN A 87 3.52 38.76 -3.05
N VAL A 88 3.93 39.78 -2.31
CA VAL A 88 3.05 40.66 -1.55
C VAL A 88 3.24 42.07 -2.07
N CYS A 89 2.16 42.70 -2.51
CA CYS A 89 2.15 44.07 -3.00
C CYS A 89 1.37 44.99 -2.06
N ASP A 90 1.84 46.22 -1.91
CA ASP A 90 1.15 47.30 -1.20
C ASP A 90 0.08 47.99 -2.07
N GLY A 91 -0.59 49.00 -1.51
CA GLY A 91 -1.59 49.82 -2.21
C GLY A 91 -1.04 50.71 -3.32
N VAL A 92 0.28 50.94 -3.37
CA VAL A 92 0.98 51.76 -4.37
C VAL A 92 1.51 50.92 -5.54
N GLY A 93 1.55 49.59 -5.38
CA GLY A 93 2.09 48.65 -6.35
C GLY A 93 3.57 48.31 -6.13
N VAL A 94 4.12 48.63 -4.95
CA VAL A 94 5.44 48.16 -4.53
C VAL A 94 5.29 46.73 -4.01
N CYS A 95 6.02 45.80 -4.62
CA CYS A 95 5.91 44.38 -4.31
C CYS A 95 7.21 43.82 -3.73
N SER A 96 7.09 42.96 -2.72
CA SER A 96 8.16 42.12 -2.21
C SER A 96 7.87 40.67 -2.54
N SER A 97 8.88 39.91 -2.96
CA SER A 97 8.74 38.50 -3.27
C SER A 97 9.71 37.63 -2.48
N GLU A 98 9.28 36.40 -2.18
CA GLU A 98 10.09 35.38 -1.52
C GLU A 98 9.89 34.03 -2.20
N GLU A 99 10.96 33.22 -2.26
CA GLU A 99 10.97 31.92 -2.92
C GLU A 99 11.20 30.78 -1.93
N TYR A 100 10.42 29.72 -2.09
CA TYR A 100 10.49 28.51 -1.29
C TYR A 100 10.76 27.30 -2.20
N VAL A 101 11.77 26.51 -1.83
CA VAL A 101 12.16 25.33 -2.58
C VAL A 101 11.54 24.09 -1.93
N ILE A 102 10.81 23.31 -2.72
CA ILE A 102 10.21 22.04 -2.31
C ILE A 102 10.80 20.92 -3.17
N THR A 103 11.25 19.85 -2.54
CA THR A 103 11.74 18.65 -3.23
C THR A 103 10.69 17.55 -3.15
N VAL A 104 10.13 17.17 -4.30
CA VAL A 104 9.23 16.03 -4.44
C VAL A 104 10.07 14.77 -4.64
N LEU A 105 9.95 13.85 -3.69
CA LEU A 105 10.63 12.56 -3.74
C LEU A 105 9.82 11.60 -4.61
N ALA A 106 10.51 10.76 -5.39
CA ALA A 106 9.86 9.64 -6.06
C ALA A 106 9.41 8.64 -5.00
N GLU A 107 8.23 8.04 -5.20
CA GLU A 107 7.94 6.77 -4.53
C GLU A 107 9.01 5.79 -4.99
N GLN A 108 9.87 5.39 -4.06
CA GLN A 108 10.86 4.37 -4.31
C GLN A 108 10.06 3.08 -4.52
N GLU A 109 9.97 2.58 -5.75
CA GLU A 109 9.56 1.19 -5.94
C GLU A 109 10.56 0.37 -5.12
N ASP A 110 10.07 -0.28 -4.07
CA ASP A 110 10.90 -1.14 -3.24
C ASP A 110 11.43 -2.26 -4.15
N ASP A 111 12.66 -2.10 -4.68
CA ASP A 111 13.46 -3.15 -5.34
C ASP A 111 13.82 -4.30 -4.38
N LYS A 112 13.14 -4.36 -3.23
CA LYS A 112 13.23 -5.46 -2.29
C LYS A 112 12.51 -6.66 -2.92
N PRO A 113 13.13 -7.85 -2.97
CA PRO A 113 12.45 -9.04 -3.46
C PRO A 113 11.17 -9.24 -2.64
N LYS A 114 10.01 -9.17 -3.30
CA LYS A 114 8.70 -9.42 -2.68
C LYS A 114 8.75 -10.75 -1.95
N SER A 115 8.41 -10.74 -0.68
CA SER A 115 8.28 -11.98 0.10
C SER A 115 7.03 -12.73 -0.32
N LEU A 116 6.96 -14.05 -0.08
CA LEU A 116 5.77 -14.85 -0.42
C LEU A 116 4.47 -14.34 0.23
N SER A 117 4.58 -13.59 1.34
CA SER A 117 3.45 -12.94 2.01
C SER A 117 2.96 -11.64 1.35
N ASP A 118 3.70 -11.11 0.37
CA ASP A 118 3.44 -9.83 -0.29
C ASP A 118 2.86 -9.98 -1.70
N LEU A 119 2.60 -11.21 -2.13
CA LEU A 119 2.05 -11.50 -3.45
C LEU A 119 0.54 -11.23 -3.46
N THR A 120 0.09 -10.34 -4.34
CA THR A 120 -1.33 -10.13 -4.60
C THR A 120 -1.81 -11.04 -5.74
N TRP A 121 -3.13 -11.19 -5.88
CA TRP A 121 -3.72 -11.93 -7.01
C TRP A 121 -3.35 -11.34 -8.37
N GLU A 122 -3.04 -10.04 -8.43
CA GLU A 122 -2.60 -9.36 -9.65
C GLU A 122 -1.17 -9.75 -10.03
N ASP A 123 -0.28 -10.02 -9.06
CA ASP A 123 1.06 -10.55 -9.32
C ASP A 123 1.05 -12.00 -9.84
N LEU A 124 -0.04 -12.74 -9.59
CA LEU A 124 -0.23 -14.12 -10.07
C LEU A 124 -0.87 -14.18 -11.46
N VAL A 125 -1.49 -13.10 -11.93
CA VAL A 125 -2.10 -13.04 -13.27
C VAL A 125 -1.05 -12.52 -14.24
N PRO A 126 -0.58 -13.33 -15.20
CA PRO A 126 0.48 -12.93 -16.11
C PRO A 126 0.04 -11.77 -17.01
N ASN A 127 0.93 -10.78 -17.18
CA ASN A 127 0.79 -9.76 -18.22
C ASN A 127 0.73 -10.43 -19.60
N ARG A 128 0.03 -9.78 -20.55
CA ARG A 128 -0.28 -10.32 -21.90
C ARG A 128 0.93 -10.89 -22.65
N GLU A 129 2.13 -10.38 -22.39
CA GLU A 129 3.39 -10.83 -23.00
C GLU A 129 3.87 -12.20 -22.47
N SER A 130 3.51 -12.56 -21.24
CA SER A 130 3.95 -13.78 -20.53
C SER A 130 2.90 -14.91 -20.51
N ALA A 131 1.70 -14.66 -21.02
CA ALA A 131 0.61 -15.65 -21.08
C ALA A 131 0.98 -16.92 -21.87
N GLY A 132 1.87 -16.81 -22.86
CA GLY A 132 2.34 -17.96 -23.65
C GLY A 132 3.15 -18.97 -22.83
N LEU A 133 3.92 -18.52 -21.83
CA LEU A 133 4.74 -19.40 -20.99
C LEU A 133 3.87 -20.22 -20.02
N PHE A 134 2.85 -19.61 -19.44
CA PHE A 134 1.88 -20.32 -18.60
C PHE A 134 1.05 -21.33 -19.40
N ALA A 135 0.66 -21.01 -20.64
CA ALA A 135 -0.03 -21.95 -21.51
C ALA A 135 0.83 -23.20 -21.80
N LEU A 136 2.14 -23.04 -21.98
CA LEU A 136 3.07 -24.15 -22.15
C LEU A 136 3.19 -25.01 -20.88
N ILE A 137 3.32 -24.38 -19.71
CA ILE A 137 3.38 -25.09 -18.42
C ILE A 137 2.09 -25.90 -18.20
N ALA A 138 0.92 -25.29 -18.46
CA ALA A 138 -0.36 -25.96 -18.34
C ALA A 138 -0.49 -27.15 -19.32
N ALA A 139 -0.01 -27.00 -20.55
CA ALA A 139 -0.01 -28.08 -21.55
C ALA A 139 0.88 -29.25 -21.11
N VAL A 140 2.07 -28.98 -20.56
CA VAL A 140 2.97 -30.02 -20.04
C VAL A 140 2.36 -30.74 -18.84
N LEU A 141 1.70 -30.01 -17.92
CA LEU A 141 1.01 -30.62 -16.78
C LEU A 141 -0.17 -31.49 -17.21
N LEU A 142 -0.96 -31.04 -18.20
CA LEU A 142 -2.05 -31.83 -18.76
C LEU A 142 -1.55 -33.08 -19.48
N LEU A 143 -0.48 -32.97 -20.26
CA LEU A 143 0.15 -34.12 -20.91
C LEU A 143 0.73 -35.10 -19.89
N GLY A 144 1.43 -34.61 -18.86
CA GLY A 144 1.95 -35.44 -17.79
C GLY A 144 0.84 -36.15 -17.01
N TRP A 145 -0.27 -35.45 -16.75
CA TRP A 145 -1.46 -36.05 -16.15
C TRP A 145 -2.11 -37.11 -17.04
N LEU A 146 -2.15 -36.90 -18.35
CA LEU A 146 -2.72 -37.85 -19.30
C LEU A 146 -1.86 -39.11 -19.42
N ILE A 147 -0.53 -38.95 -19.48
CA ILE A 147 0.43 -40.07 -19.51
C ILE A 147 0.32 -40.92 -18.23
N MET A 148 0.23 -40.30 -17.05
CA MET A 148 0.04 -41.05 -15.80
C MET A 148 -1.31 -41.78 -15.71
N ARG A 149 -2.25 -41.49 -16.61
CA ARG A 149 -3.55 -42.14 -16.68
C ARG A 149 -3.62 -43.20 -17.79
N GLU A 150 -2.58 -43.32 -18.59
CA GLU A 150 -2.41 -44.43 -19.52
C GLU A 150 -2.05 -45.66 -18.67
N LYS A 151 -2.75 -46.78 -18.89
CA LYS A 151 -2.49 -48.02 -18.15
C LYS A 151 -1.15 -48.57 -18.63
N ASP A 152 -0.26 -48.88 -17.69
CA ASP A 152 1.02 -49.51 -18.01
C ASP A 152 0.79 -50.93 -18.56
N GLU A 153 1.72 -51.45 -19.38
CA GLU A 153 1.59 -52.79 -20.00
C GLU A 153 1.32 -53.89 -18.96
N ASP A 154 1.89 -53.75 -17.76
CA ASP A 154 1.67 -54.67 -16.63
C ASP A 154 0.23 -54.61 -16.07
N GLU A 155 -0.42 -53.44 -16.08
CA GLU A 155 -1.84 -53.32 -15.68
C GLU A 155 -2.78 -53.90 -16.73
N VAL A 156 -2.44 -53.76 -18.01
CA VAL A 156 -3.21 -54.36 -19.12
C VAL A 156 -3.08 -55.89 -19.11
N ASP A 157 -1.88 -56.42 -18.87
CA ASP A 157 -1.64 -57.87 -18.76
C ASP A 157 -2.30 -58.45 -17.49
N ALA A 158 -2.32 -57.69 -16.39
CA ALA A 158 -3.05 -58.07 -15.17
C ALA A 158 -4.57 -58.08 -15.38
N GLU A 159 -5.14 -57.14 -16.14
CA GLU A 159 -6.56 -57.15 -16.55
C GLU A 159 -6.87 -58.34 -17.46
N GLU A 160 -6.01 -58.66 -18.43
CA GLU A 160 -6.17 -59.83 -19.31
C GLU A 160 -6.09 -61.16 -18.53
N MET A 161 -5.21 -61.23 -17.52
CA MET A 161 -5.12 -62.38 -16.62
C MET A 161 -6.31 -62.47 -15.64
N LEU A 162 -6.86 -61.34 -15.18
CA LEU A 162 -8.11 -61.26 -14.40
C LEU A 162 -9.33 -61.71 -15.22
N GLU A 163 -9.40 -61.34 -16.50
CA GLU A 163 -10.46 -61.84 -17.40
C GLU A 163 -10.31 -63.33 -17.72
N THR A 164 -9.07 -63.84 -17.77
CA THR A 164 -8.78 -65.27 -18.03
C THR A 164 -9.05 -66.17 -16.82
N TYR A 165 -8.85 -65.65 -15.61
CA TYR A 165 -9.14 -66.34 -14.35
C TYR A 165 -10.14 -65.49 -13.55
N ASP A 166 -11.43 -65.82 -13.66
CA ASP A 166 -12.54 -65.18 -12.91
C ASP A 166 -12.40 -65.45 -11.40
N VAL A 167 -11.46 -64.74 -10.78
CA VAL A 167 -11.17 -64.77 -9.34
C VAL A 167 -11.70 -63.47 -8.77
N THR A 168 -12.89 -63.56 -8.17
CA THR A 168 -13.71 -62.41 -7.76
C THR A 168 -13.19 -61.64 -6.55
N GLU A 169 -12.12 -62.11 -5.88
CA GLU A 169 -11.51 -61.37 -4.78
C GLU A 169 -10.08 -61.84 -4.52
N VAL A 170 -9.09 -60.96 -4.71
CA VAL A 170 -7.77 -61.14 -4.11
C VAL A 170 -7.81 -60.39 -2.79
N GLU A 171 -8.11 -61.10 -1.70
CA GLU A 171 -7.83 -60.56 -0.36
C GLU A 171 -6.32 -60.34 -0.28
N VAL A 172 -5.91 -59.07 -0.24
CA VAL A 172 -4.52 -58.70 -0.06
C VAL A 172 -4.16 -58.97 1.40
N GLU A 173 -3.94 -60.24 1.75
CA GLU A 173 -3.23 -60.61 2.97
C GLU A 173 -1.80 -60.04 2.84
N GLY A 174 -1.63 -58.81 3.32
CA GLY A 174 -0.33 -58.18 3.49
C GLY A 174 0.48 -58.96 4.52
N GLY A 175 1.13 -60.04 4.09
CA GLY A 175 2.01 -60.87 4.90
C GLY A 175 3.08 -61.51 4.03
N LEU A 176 4.35 -61.32 4.40
CA LEU A 176 5.46 -62.02 3.78
C LEU A 176 5.22 -63.55 3.87
N PRO A 177 5.28 -64.31 2.76
CA PRO A 177 5.07 -65.75 2.78
C PRO A 177 6.06 -66.44 3.73
N GLY A 178 5.55 -67.10 4.76
CA GLY A 178 6.35 -67.92 5.69
C GLY A 178 6.49 -67.40 7.12
N MET A 179 5.76 -66.35 7.51
CA MET A 179 5.76 -65.85 8.89
C MET A 179 4.40 -66.07 9.56
N ASP A 180 4.46 -66.56 10.81
CA ASP A 180 3.34 -67.00 11.64
C ASP A 180 2.13 -66.04 11.65
N GLN A 181 1.04 -66.42 10.96
CA GLN A 181 -0.25 -65.70 10.94
C GLN A 181 -1.13 -66.03 12.16
N HIS A 182 -0.57 -65.98 13.37
CA HIS A 182 -1.36 -66.05 14.59
C HIS A 182 -1.78 -64.65 15.05
N ASN A 183 -3.08 -64.48 15.30
CA ASN A 183 -3.58 -63.28 15.96
C ASN A 183 -2.99 -63.22 17.38
N PRO A 184 -2.38 -62.09 17.77
CA PRO A 184 -1.82 -61.97 19.11
C PRO A 184 -2.93 -62.19 20.15
N PRO A 185 -2.64 -62.88 21.27
CA PRO A 185 -3.62 -63.09 22.31
C PRO A 185 -4.13 -61.74 22.84
N PRO A 186 -5.40 -61.67 23.26
CA PRO A 186 -5.99 -60.44 23.77
C PRO A 186 -5.17 -59.90 24.95
N GLN A 187 -5.00 -58.58 24.99
CA GLN A 187 -4.20 -57.90 26.01
C GLN A 187 -4.73 -58.22 27.42
N PRO A 188 -3.85 -58.49 28.41
CA PRO A 188 -4.29 -58.79 29.76
C PRO A 188 -5.05 -57.61 30.39
N LYS A 189 -6.17 -57.90 31.05
CA LYS A 189 -7.03 -56.90 31.69
C LYS A 189 -6.33 -56.28 32.90
N TYR A 190 -5.97 -55.01 32.82
CA TYR A 190 -5.51 -54.25 33.98
C TYR A 190 -6.69 -53.88 34.90
N LEU A 191 -6.61 -54.23 36.17
CA LEU A 191 -7.63 -53.87 37.16
C LEU A 191 -7.63 -52.35 37.41
N THR A 192 -8.81 -51.75 37.28
CA THR A 192 -9.06 -50.35 37.62
C THR A 192 -8.92 -50.09 39.12
N VAL A 193 -8.79 -48.83 39.53
CA VAL A 193 -8.62 -48.44 40.94
C VAL A 193 -9.76 -48.96 41.83
N GLN A 194 -10.99 -49.03 41.31
CA GLN A 194 -12.14 -49.56 42.05
C GLN A 194 -12.12 -51.08 42.15
N GLU A 195 -11.75 -51.78 41.07
CA GLU A 195 -11.63 -53.25 41.09
C GLU A 195 -10.52 -53.70 42.04
N ARG A 196 -9.41 -52.96 42.16
CA ARG A 196 -8.35 -53.17 43.19
C ARG A 196 -8.85 -53.01 44.64
N ARG A 197 -10.04 -52.44 44.84
CA ARG A 197 -10.68 -52.30 46.16
C ARG A 197 -11.66 -53.43 46.48
N ASN A 198 -12.15 -54.16 45.49
CA ASN A 198 -13.00 -55.32 45.71
C ASN A 198 -12.16 -56.51 46.23
N LYS A 199 -12.66 -57.23 47.24
CA LYS A 199 -12.01 -58.43 47.80
C LYS A 199 -12.06 -59.62 46.83
N GLU A 200 -13.04 -59.64 45.91
CA GLU A 200 -13.19 -60.69 44.89
C GLU A 200 -12.20 -60.56 43.71
N SER A 201 -11.52 -59.42 43.56
CA SER A 201 -10.62 -59.20 42.41
C SER A 201 -9.28 -59.92 42.53
N GLY A 202 -9.04 -60.65 43.62
CA GLY A 202 -7.77 -61.35 43.88
C GLY A 202 -6.57 -60.43 44.07
N TYR A 203 -6.74 -59.10 44.05
CA TYR A 203 -5.67 -58.13 44.19
C TYR A 203 -5.16 -58.04 45.63
N VAL A 204 -3.94 -58.53 45.88
CA VAL A 204 -3.27 -58.42 47.17
C VAL A 204 -2.46 -57.12 47.22
N ARG A 205 -2.77 -56.27 48.21
CA ARG A 205 -2.05 -55.00 48.40
C ARG A 205 -0.73 -55.24 49.15
N PRO A 206 0.40 -54.68 48.70
CA PRO A 206 1.64 -54.75 49.46
C PRO A 206 1.51 -54.01 50.79
N ILE A 207 1.92 -54.66 51.90
CA ILE A 207 1.89 -54.08 53.24
C ILE A 207 2.99 -53.02 53.34
N ARG A 208 2.62 -51.75 53.53
CA ARG A 208 3.57 -50.70 53.88
C ARG A 208 3.83 -50.73 55.38
N THR A 209 4.98 -51.24 55.80
CA THR A 209 5.41 -51.14 57.19
C THR A 209 5.77 -49.68 57.50
N ARG A 210 5.06 -49.05 58.42
CA ARG A 210 5.38 -47.70 58.89
C ARG A 210 6.44 -47.85 59.99
N ARG A 211 7.71 -47.53 59.69
CA ARG A 211 8.73 -47.40 60.75
C ARG A 211 8.31 -46.26 61.68
N ARG A 212 8.38 -46.55 62.99
CA ARG A 212 7.92 -45.72 64.10
C ARG A 212 8.78 -44.47 64.27
#